data_AF-A0A3N4ACN6-F1
#
_entry.id   AF-A0A3N4ACN6-F1
#
_cell.length_a   1.000
_cell.length_b   1.000
_cell.length_c   1.000
_cell.angle_alpha   90.00
_cell.angle_beta   90.00
_cell.angle_gamma   90.00
#
_symmetry.space_group_name_H-M   'P 1'
#
loop_
_entity.id
_entity.type
_entity.pdbx_description
1 polymer ?
#
loop_
_entity_poly.entity_id
_entity_poly.type
_entity_poly.pdbx_seq_one_letter_code
_entity_poly.pdbx_strand_id
1 'polypeptide(L)'
;MANSPQAKKRAKQAEKRRNHNASLRSMVRTYIKNVIKAIDAKDLEQAKTAYTAAIPVIDRMADKGIIDKNKAARHKSRLNAHIKAMAEAA
;
A
#
# COMPACT_ATOMS: atom_id res chain seq x y z
N MET A 1 -28.61 14.65 8.14
CA MET A 1 -28.32 16.01 7.61
C MET A 1 -27.30 16.69 8.51
N ALA A 2 -26.41 17.51 7.94
CA ALA A 2 -25.48 18.34 8.72
C ALA A 2 -26.20 19.60 9.22
N ASN A 3 -26.93 19.47 10.33
CA ASN A 3 -27.88 20.48 10.81
C ASN A 3 -27.23 21.68 11.51
N SER A 4 -25.91 21.65 11.74
CA SER A 4 -25.15 22.79 12.27
C SER A 4 -24.12 23.31 11.26
N PRO A 5 -23.75 24.60 11.30
CA PRO A 5 -22.68 25.15 10.44
C PRO A 5 -21.37 24.37 10.57
N GLN A 6 -21.06 23.90 11.78
CA GLN A 6 -19.87 23.10 12.08
C GLN A 6 -19.95 21.72 11.42
N ALA A 7 -21.11 21.06 11.47
CA ALA A 7 -21.33 19.79 10.79
C ALA A 7 -21.16 19.93 9.27
N LYS A 8 -21.70 21.00 8.68
CA LYS A 8 -21.55 21.28 7.23
C LYS A 8 -20.07 21.48 6.86
N LYS A 9 -19.30 22.17 7.71
CA LYS A 9 -17.85 22.33 7.54
C LYS A 9 -17.11 20.98 7.63
N ARG A 10 -17.43 20.14 8.62
CA ARG A 10 -16.84 18.81 8.79
C ARG A 10 -17.12 17.90 7.59
N ALA A 11 -18.31 17.95 7.02
CA ALA A 11 -18.68 17.19 5.82
C ALA A 11 -17.78 17.57 4.62
N LYS A 12 -17.62 18.87 4.34
CA LYS A 12 -16.73 19.36 3.27
C LYS A 12 -15.26 18.95 3.50
N GLN A 13 -14.79 19.00 4.74
CA GLN A 13 -13.42 18.56 5.08
C GLN A 13 -13.24 17.04 4.93
N ALA A 14 -14.27 16.25 5.26
CA ALA A 14 -14.24 14.79 5.11
C ALA A 14 -14.11 14.38 3.64
N GLU A 15 -14.84 15.03 2.74
CA GLU A 15 -14.76 14.76 1.30
C GLU A 15 -13.35 15.03 0.73
N LYS A 16 -12.76 16.20 1.06
CA LYS A 16 -11.39 16.54 0.67
C LYS A 16 -10.39 15.49 1.16
N ARG A 17 -10.47 15.11 2.44
CA ARG A 17 -9.61 14.05 3.02
C ARG A 17 -9.85 12.69 2.38
N ARG A 18 -11.09 12.35 2.05
CA ARG A 18 -11.44 11.08 1.39
C ARG A 18 -10.76 10.98 0.04
N ASN A 19 -10.86 12.01 -0.79
CA ASN A 19 -10.30 12.03 -2.15
C ASN A 19 -8.76 11.93 -2.10
N HIS A 20 -8.11 12.70 -1.24
CA HIS A 20 -6.67 12.64 -1.03
C HIS A 20 -6.22 11.27 -0.50
N ASN A 21 -6.89 10.71 0.50
CA ASN A 21 -6.50 9.41 1.05
C ASN A 21 -6.81 8.25 0.09
N ALA A 22 -7.76 8.42 -0.83
CA ALA A 22 -8.06 7.44 -1.86
C ALA A 22 -6.87 7.29 -2.85
N SER A 23 -6.28 8.40 -3.30
CA SER A 23 -5.12 8.35 -4.21
C SER A 23 -3.90 7.72 -3.54
N LEU A 24 -3.61 8.06 -2.29
CA LEU A 24 -2.52 7.46 -1.51
C LEU A 24 -2.71 5.95 -1.30
N ARG A 25 -3.93 5.51 -0.97
CA ARG A 25 -4.23 4.07 -0.88
C ARG A 25 -4.12 3.37 -2.23
N SER A 26 -4.51 4.04 -3.32
CA SER A 26 -4.37 3.50 -4.67
C SER A 26 -2.90 3.26 -5.01
N MET A 27 -2.04 4.25 -4.74
CA MET A 27 -0.60 4.16 -4.94
C MET A 27 0.00 2.92 -4.25
N VAL A 28 -0.27 2.71 -2.95
CA VAL A 28 0.21 1.53 -2.22
C VAL A 28 -0.23 0.22 -2.89
N ARG A 29 -1.51 0.14 -3.29
CA ARG A 29 -2.04 -1.06 -3.96
C ARG A 29 -1.36 -1.32 -5.29
N THR A 30 -1.05 -0.29 -6.06
CA THR A 30 -0.35 -0.42 -7.34
C THR A 30 1.05 -1.01 -7.14
N TYR A 31 1.84 -0.51 -6.19
CA TYR A 31 3.17 -1.06 -5.91
C TYR A 31 3.10 -2.52 -5.46
N ILE A 32 2.16 -2.86 -4.57
CA ILE A 32 1.95 -4.26 -4.15
C ILE A 32 1.57 -5.13 -5.36
N LYS A 33 0.68 -4.65 -6.24
CA LYS A 33 0.26 -5.39 -7.43
C LYS A 33 1.41 -5.62 -8.41
N ASN A 34 2.32 -4.67 -8.55
CA ASN A 34 3.49 -4.82 -9.43
C ASN A 34 4.43 -5.93 -8.92
N VAL A 35 4.65 -6.02 -7.60
CA VAL A 35 5.42 -7.13 -7.01
C VAL A 35 4.73 -8.46 -7.26
N ILE A 36 3.42 -8.55 -7.00
CA ILE A 36 2.65 -9.78 -7.22
C ILE A 36 2.73 -10.22 -8.69
N LYS A 37 2.59 -9.28 -9.64
CA LYS A 37 2.73 -9.60 -11.07
C LYS A 37 4.10 -10.18 -11.43
N ALA A 38 5.18 -9.64 -10.86
CA ALA A 38 6.52 -10.17 -11.09
C ALA A 38 6.71 -11.57 -10.47
N ILE A 39 6.11 -11.81 -9.29
CA ILE A 39 6.06 -13.13 -8.65
C ILE A 39 5.28 -14.12 -9.55
N ASP A 40 4.12 -13.73 -10.05
CA ASP A 40 3.29 -14.58 -10.92
C ASP A 40 4.00 -14.91 -12.24
N ALA A 41 4.81 -13.97 -12.75
CA ALA A 41 5.66 -14.15 -13.93
C ALA A 41 6.92 -15.01 -13.68
N LYS A 42 7.18 -15.40 -12.42
CA LYS A 42 8.38 -16.14 -11.98
C LYS A 42 9.72 -15.46 -12.30
N ASP A 43 9.71 -14.15 -12.49
CA ASP A 43 10.93 -13.35 -12.68
C ASP A 43 11.46 -12.88 -11.32
N LEU A 44 12.50 -13.55 -10.85
CA LEU A 44 13.06 -13.34 -9.52
C LEU A 44 13.78 -11.99 -9.38
N GLU A 45 14.47 -11.52 -10.42
CA GLU A 45 15.20 -10.25 -10.39
C GLU A 45 14.24 -9.07 -10.49
N GLN A 46 13.22 -9.17 -11.34
CA GLN A 46 12.16 -8.17 -11.42
C GLN A 46 11.34 -8.11 -10.11
N ALA A 47 11.07 -9.25 -9.48
CA ALA A 47 10.36 -9.30 -8.20
C ALA A 47 11.15 -8.62 -7.07
N LYS A 48 12.46 -8.87 -6.95
CA LYS A 48 13.33 -8.20 -5.97
C LYS A 48 13.38 -6.68 -6.19
N THR A 49 13.51 -6.26 -7.44
CA THR A 49 13.57 -4.83 -7.81
C THR A 49 12.26 -4.13 -7.47
N ALA A 50 11.13 -4.72 -7.88
CA ALA A 50 9.81 -4.21 -7.57
C ALA A 50 9.54 -4.16 -6.04
N TYR A 51 10.00 -5.19 -5.31
CA TYR A 51 9.85 -5.25 -3.85
C TYR A 51 10.64 -4.15 -3.15
N THR A 52 11.87 -3.91 -3.57
CA THR A 52 12.74 -2.85 -3.03
C THR A 52 12.12 -1.47 -3.24
N ALA A 53 11.51 -1.24 -4.41
CA ALA A 53 10.77 0.00 -4.68
C ALA A 53 9.46 0.12 -3.87
N ALA A 54 8.80 -1.00 -3.56
CA ALA A 54 7.53 -1.01 -2.83
C ALA A 54 7.70 -0.73 -1.32
N ILE A 55 8.76 -1.21 -0.68
CA ILE A 55 9.02 -1.03 0.76
C ILE A 55 8.91 0.43 1.22
N PRO A 56 9.68 1.40 0.66
CA PRO A 56 9.65 2.77 1.16
C PRO A 56 8.29 3.45 0.96
N VAL A 57 7.54 3.04 -0.06
CA VAL A 57 6.17 3.53 -0.30
C VAL A 57 5.21 3.00 0.77
N ILE A 58 5.28 1.70 1.07
CA ILE A 58 4.42 1.08 2.10
C ILE A 58 4.68 1.71 3.46
N ASP A 59 5.94 1.86 3.86
CA ASP A 59 6.30 2.37 5.17
C ASP A 59 5.95 3.86 5.33
N ARG A 60 6.22 4.69 4.31
CA ARG A 60 5.81 6.10 4.32
C ARG A 60 4.29 6.29 4.43
N MET A 61 3.50 5.37 3.86
CA MET A 61 2.04 5.43 3.94
C MET A 61 1.52 4.92 5.29
N ALA A 62 2.27 4.05 5.96
CA ALA A 62 2.00 3.67 7.34
C ALA A 62 2.28 4.82 8.30
N ASP A 63 3.39 5.54 8.12
CA ASP A 63 3.74 6.72 8.94
C ASP A 63 2.72 7.84 8.78
N LYS A 64 2.18 8.03 7.57
CA LYS A 64 1.08 8.98 7.31
C LYS A 64 -0.28 8.53 7.86
N GLY A 65 -0.39 7.35 8.47
CA GLY A 65 -1.63 6.79 9.00
C GLY A 65 -2.66 6.41 7.92
N ILE A 66 -2.23 6.28 6.66
CA ILE A 66 -3.10 5.87 5.56
C ILE A 66 -3.38 4.37 5.61
N ILE A 67 -2.39 3.60 6.05
CA ILE A 67 -2.50 2.18 6.40
C ILE A 67 -1.99 1.97 7.83
N ASP A 68 -2.51 0.96 8.50
CA ASP A 68 -2.02 0.58 9.83
C ASP A 68 -0.61 -0.03 9.75
N LYS A 69 0.21 0.19 10.78
CA LYS A 69 1.59 -0.32 10.84
C LYS A 69 1.65 -1.85 10.80
N ASN A 70 0.70 -2.54 11.43
CA ASN A 70 0.62 -4.00 11.38
C ASN A 70 0.20 -4.49 10.00
N LYS A 71 -0.65 -3.73 9.31
CA LYS A 71 -1.00 -4.02 7.92
C LYS A 71 0.22 -3.87 6.99
N ALA A 72 1.01 -2.82 7.17
CA ALA A 72 2.27 -2.63 6.45
C ALA A 72 3.25 -3.79 6.71
N ALA A 73 3.49 -4.12 7.97
CA ALA A 73 4.36 -5.24 8.37
C ALA A 73 3.89 -6.57 7.75
N ARG A 74 2.59 -6.86 7.78
CA ARG A 74 2.01 -8.06 7.17
C ARG A 74 2.24 -8.12 5.66
N HIS A 75 2.08 -7.00 4.95
CA HIS A 75 2.35 -6.96 3.51
C HIS A 75 3.84 -7.20 3.21
N LYS A 76 4.76 -6.55 3.95
CA LYS A 76 6.20 -6.75 3.78
C LYS A 76 6.62 -8.20 4.03
N SER A 77 6.12 -8.80 5.12
CA SER A 77 6.43 -10.19 5.50
C SER A 77 5.95 -11.20 4.46
N ARG A 78 4.69 -11.09 4.01
CA ARG A 78 4.12 -12.02 3.03
C ARG A 78 4.83 -11.94 1.68
N LEU A 79 5.05 -10.73 1.16
CA LEU A 79 5.73 -10.56 -0.12
C LEU A 79 7.17 -11.11 -0.08
N ASN A 80 7.89 -10.87 1.01
CA ASN A 80 9.24 -11.41 1.18
C ASN A 80 9.24 -12.95 1.23
N ALA A 81 8.30 -13.55 1.96
CA ALA A 81 8.17 -15.00 2.05
C ALA A 81 7.92 -15.64 0.67
N HIS A 82 7.08 -15.02 -0.17
CA HIS A 82 6.85 -15.50 -1.53
C HIS A 82 8.11 -15.39 -2.41
N ILE A 83 8.82 -14.26 -2.37
CA ILE A 83 10.05 -14.08 -3.16
C ILE A 83 11.13 -15.08 -2.72
N LYS A 84 11.27 -15.30 -1.40
CA LYS A 84 12.21 -16.28 -0.85
C LYS A 84 11.83 -17.70 -1.27
N ALA A 85 10.56 -18.08 -1.21
CA ALA A 85 10.10 -19.39 -1.65
C ALA A 85 10.36 -19.64 -3.15
N MET A 86 10.24 -18.62 -4.00
CA MET A 86 10.64 -18.74 -5.41
C MET A 86 12.15 -18.95 -5.56
N ALA A 87 12.97 -18.31 -4.73
CA ALA A 87 14.42 -18.45 -4.76
C ALA A 87 14.90 -19.83 -4.28
N GLU A 88 14.16 -20.47 -3.36
CA GLU A 88 14.46 -21.82 -2.84
C GLU A 88 13.92 -22.93 -3.74
N ALA A 89 12.91 -22.64 -4.57
CA ALA A 89 12.32 -23.59 -5.52
C ALA A 89 13.00 -23.60 -6.90
N ALA A 90 13.91 -22.65 -7.15
CA ALA A 90 14.73 -22.54 -8.35
C ALA A 90 16.11 -23.17 -8.11
#